data_AF-A0A2D6X5K6-F1
#
_entry.id   AF-A0A2D6X5K6-F1
#
_cell.length_a   1.000
_cell.length_b   1.000
_cell.length_c   1.000
_cell.angle_alpha   90.00
_cell.angle_beta   90.00
_cell.angle_gamma   90.00
#
_symmetry.space_group_name_H-M   'P 1'
#
loop_
_entity.id
_entity.type
_entity.pdbx_description
1 polymer ?
#
loop_
_entity_poly.entity_id
_entity_poly.type
_entity_poly.pdbx_seq_one_letter_code
_entity_poly.pdbx_strand_id
1 'polypeptide(L)'
;MKLLFENWQQLNKEGSDLIHFSNELNNKISSLLFNENSITHLNQQTSKIESTRVLDTGGLFSNYDTLNEVHLGIVINDEGTGSIKAFYLCDVEERGKSNLVIVANIPRGYEAIEDFPEWLAIELEDALSHELQHSCDSTDMLSADIPEGEDKWASLENIYKHFASEAETRGHLAGARGRSRRSGKPIETIIDNVVDQIFKDAQEYGYTVEELTPVMQAIWKKWTNYLRGGN
;
A
#
# COMPACT_ATOMS: atom_id res chain seq x y z
N MET A 1 12.19 25.73 -19.42
CA MET A 1 13.22 25.58 -18.38
C MET A 1 12.68 25.87 -16.97
N LYS A 2 11.95 26.98 -16.77
CA LYS A 2 11.29 27.31 -15.47
C LYS A 2 10.19 26.30 -15.05
N LEU A 3 9.29 25.92 -15.97
CA LEU A 3 8.26 24.89 -15.77
C LEU A 3 8.80 23.48 -15.42
N LEU A 4 9.97 23.11 -15.96
CA LEU A 4 10.62 21.83 -15.65
C LEU A 4 11.27 21.84 -14.25
N PHE A 5 11.74 23.00 -13.80
CA PHE A 5 12.35 23.18 -12.48
C PHE A 5 11.29 23.26 -11.37
N GLU A 6 10.14 23.90 -11.64
CA GLU A 6 8.98 23.96 -10.75
C GLU A 6 8.33 22.57 -10.57
N ASN A 7 8.13 21.80 -11.65
CA ASN A 7 7.66 20.42 -11.56
C ASN A 7 8.63 19.51 -10.79
N TRP A 8 9.94 19.69 -10.94
CA TRP A 8 10.94 18.88 -10.23
C TRP A 8 10.99 19.20 -8.72
N GLN A 9 10.83 20.46 -8.34
CA GLN A 9 10.74 20.84 -6.91
C GLN A 9 9.44 20.35 -6.27
N GLN A 10 8.33 20.34 -7.01
CA GLN A 10 7.05 19.83 -6.54
C GLN A 10 7.07 18.30 -6.35
N LEU A 11 7.62 17.55 -7.32
CA LEU A 11 7.82 16.10 -7.20
C LEU A 11 8.77 15.71 -6.05
N ASN A 12 9.82 16.49 -5.80
CA ASN A 12 10.74 16.23 -4.67
C ASN A 12 10.11 16.58 -3.31
N LYS A 13 9.23 17.58 -3.26
CA LYS A 13 8.50 17.93 -2.05
C LYS A 13 7.44 16.89 -1.73
N GLU A 14 6.65 16.49 -2.73
CA GLU A 14 5.66 15.40 -2.61
C GLU A 14 6.33 14.08 -2.18
N GLY A 15 7.47 13.71 -2.79
CA GLY A 15 8.22 12.53 -2.38
C GLY A 15 8.77 12.59 -0.94
N SER A 16 9.18 13.78 -0.48
CA SER A 16 9.65 13.97 0.91
C SER A 16 8.52 13.92 1.93
N ASP A 17 7.37 14.51 1.60
CA ASP A 17 6.20 14.56 2.48
C ASP A 17 5.56 13.16 2.62
N LEU A 18 5.46 12.39 1.53
CA LEU A 18 4.97 11.00 1.57
C LEU A 18 5.83 10.09 2.46
N ILE A 19 7.16 10.21 2.36
CA ILE A 19 8.08 9.46 3.22
C ILE A 19 7.88 9.85 4.68
N HIS A 20 7.71 11.14 4.97
CA HIS A 20 7.44 11.61 6.33
C HIS A 20 6.12 11.03 6.86
N PHE A 21 5.02 11.14 6.10
CA PHE A 21 3.72 10.62 6.51
C PHE A 21 3.72 9.12 6.74
N SER A 22 4.31 8.35 5.81
CA SER A 22 4.47 6.90 5.95
C SER A 22 5.24 6.55 7.22
N ASN A 23 6.38 7.21 7.48
CA ASN A 23 7.18 6.97 8.68
C ASN A 23 6.42 7.30 9.98
N GLU A 24 5.72 8.43 10.02
CA GLU A 24 4.95 8.85 11.21
C GLU A 24 3.77 7.90 11.50
N LEU A 25 3.03 7.49 10.46
CA LEU A 25 1.97 6.50 10.61
C LEU A 25 2.51 5.15 11.06
N ASN A 26 3.61 4.69 10.47
CA ASN A 26 4.28 3.46 10.85
C ASN A 26 4.69 3.47 12.33
N ASN A 27 5.31 4.56 12.80
CA ASN A 27 5.70 4.75 14.19
C ASN A 27 4.48 4.76 15.14
N LYS A 28 3.40 5.45 14.75
CA LYS A 28 2.15 5.50 15.53
C LYS A 28 1.51 4.12 15.66
N ILE A 29 1.41 3.38 14.55
CA ILE A 29 0.83 2.02 14.53
C ILE A 29 1.69 1.07 15.35
N SER A 30 3.01 1.09 15.15
CA SER A 30 3.95 0.27 15.92
C SER A 30 3.86 0.57 17.42
N SER A 31 3.89 1.85 17.81
CA SER A 31 3.76 2.24 19.23
C SER A 31 2.41 1.83 19.82
N LEU A 32 1.35 1.86 19.02
CA LEU A 32 0.03 1.41 19.43
C LEU A 32 -0.01 -0.10 19.63
N LEU A 33 0.59 -0.89 18.74
CA LEU A 33 0.61 -2.34 18.89
C LEU A 33 1.47 -2.75 20.09
N PHE A 34 2.69 -2.24 20.19
CA PHE A 34 3.67 -2.68 21.20
C PHE A 34 3.52 -2.06 22.60
N ASN A 35 2.46 -1.28 22.87
CA ASN A 35 2.19 -0.86 24.23
C ASN A 35 1.56 -2.00 25.05
N GLU A 36 1.89 -2.09 26.34
CA GLU A 36 1.49 -3.20 27.22
C GLU A 36 -0.03 -3.41 27.28
N ASN A 37 -0.80 -2.32 27.26
CA ASN A 37 -2.27 -2.38 27.30
C ASN A 37 -2.85 -2.98 26.01
N SER A 38 -2.33 -2.58 24.85
CA SER A 38 -2.72 -3.12 23.55
C SER A 38 -2.33 -4.58 23.44
N ILE A 39 -1.10 -4.96 23.78
CA ILE A 39 -0.66 -6.37 23.77
C ILE A 39 -1.62 -7.22 24.61
N THR A 40 -1.89 -6.80 25.85
CA THR A 40 -2.79 -7.53 26.76
C THR A 40 -4.20 -7.66 26.18
N HIS A 41 -4.74 -6.56 25.65
CA HIS A 41 -6.09 -6.54 25.07
C HIS A 41 -6.20 -7.40 23.80
N LEU A 42 -5.27 -7.22 22.86
CA LEU A 42 -5.25 -7.92 21.57
C LEU A 42 -5.07 -9.43 21.79
N ASN A 43 -4.16 -9.84 22.69
CA ASN A 43 -3.96 -11.25 23.01
C ASN A 43 -5.16 -11.92 23.72
N GLN A 44 -6.15 -11.14 24.17
CA GLN A 44 -7.43 -11.66 24.69
C GLN A 44 -8.56 -11.66 23.66
N GLN A 45 -8.38 -11.01 22.50
CA GLN A 45 -9.40 -11.02 21.46
C GLN A 45 -9.60 -12.42 20.89
N THR A 46 -10.85 -12.76 20.64
CA THR A 46 -11.21 -13.93 19.82
C THR A 46 -10.61 -13.77 18.43
N SER A 47 -10.02 -14.83 17.89
CA SER A 47 -9.44 -14.76 16.56
C SER A 47 -10.50 -14.38 15.51
N LYS A 48 -10.06 -13.66 14.48
CA LYS A 48 -10.90 -13.16 13.37
C LYS A 48 -11.90 -12.05 13.75
N ILE A 49 -11.94 -11.60 15.00
CA ILE A 49 -12.68 -10.38 15.37
C ILE A 49 -11.78 -9.17 15.16
N GLU A 50 -12.22 -8.25 14.32
CA GLU A 50 -11.54 -7.00 14.06
C GLU A 50 -11.80 -5.98 15.18
N SER A 51 -10.73 -5.42 15.73
CA SER A 51 -10.76 -4.20 16.54
C SER A 51 -10.48 -3.00 15.64
N THR A 52 -11.46 -2.11 15.49
CA THR A 52 -11.32 -0.90 14.69
C THR A 52 -11.15 0.34 15.54
N ARG A 53 -10.37 1.31 15.03
CA ARG A 53 -10.28 2.66 15.59
C ARG A 53 -9.86 3.67 14.55
N VAL A 54 -10.29 4.91 14.74
CA VAL A 54 -9.67 6.06 14.06
C VAL A 54 -8.37 6.38 14.79
N LEU A 55 -7.26 6.45 14.06
CA LEU A 55 -5.95 6.79 14.61
C LEU A 55 -5.87 8.31 14.84
N ASP A 56 -5.42 8.70 16.04
CA ASP A 56 -5.04 10.08 16.30
C ASP A 56 -3.71 10.40 15.59
N THR A 57 -3.84 11.05 14.44
CA THR A 57 -2.71 11.46 13.62
C THR A 57 -1.99 12.69 14.19
N GLY A 58 -2.52 13.34 15.24
CA GLY A 58 -1.90 14.53 15.84
C GLY A 58 -1.80 15.71 14.87
N GLY A 59 -2.69 15.78 13.88
CA GLY A 59 -2.67 16.80 12.84
C GLY A 59 -1.64 16.56 11.73
N LEU A 60 -1.11 15.34 11.59
CA LEU A 60 -0.16 14.97 10.52
C LEU A 60 -0.65 15.39 9.12
N PHE A 61 -1.96 15.24 8.88
CA PHE A 61 -2.61 15.56 7.61
C PHE A 61 -3.33 16.90 7.60
N SER A 62 -3.05 17.78 8.57
CA SER A 62 -3.76 19.07 8.71
C SER A 62 -3.64 20.00 7.49
N ASN A 63 -2.63 19.81 6.65
CA ASN A 63 -2.43 20.55 5.41
C ASN A 63 -2.66 19.70 4.15
N TYR A 64 -3.36 18.57 4.29
CA TYR A 64 -3.53 17.58 3.23
C TYR A 64 -5.01 17.41 2.88
N ASP A 65 -5.45 18.17 1.87
CA ASP A 65 -6.87 18.32 1.51
C ASP A 65 -7.49 17.06 0.88
N THR A 66 -6.73 15.98 0.71
CA THR A 66 -7.19 14.73 0.10
C THR A 66 -7.27 13.58 1.09
N LEU A 67 -7.08 13.84 2.40
CA LEU A 67 -7.17 12.80 3.42
C LEU A 67 -7.79 13.34 4.71
N ASN A 68 -8.91 12.74 5.10
CA ASN A 68 -9.68 13.08 6.29
C ASN A 68 -9.20 12.30 7.52
N GLU A 69 -9.43 10.99 7.52
CA GLU A 69 -9.12 10.11 8.65
C GLU A 69 -8.25 8.92 8.24
N VAL A 70 -7.54 8.39 9.23
CA VAL A 70 -6.83 7.11 9.12
C VAL A 70 -7.50 6.10 10.05
N HIS A 71 -8.07 5.05 9.48
CA HIS A 71 -8.70 3.96 10.20
C HIS A 71 -7.71 2.80 10.32
N LEU A 72 -7.58 2.24 11.53
CA LEU A 72 -6.82 1.03 11.79
C LEU A 72 -7.74 -0.07 12.31
N GLY A 73 -7.89 -1.12 11.51
CA GLY A 73 -8.41 -2.42 11.90
C GLY A 73 -7.29 -3.35 12.32
N ILE A 74 -7.44 -4.04 13.45
CA ILE A 74 -6.50 -5.06 13.93
C ILE A 74 -7.26 -6.36 14.11
N VAL A 75 -6.79 -7.40 13.45
CA VAL A 75 -7.28 -8.78 13.59
C VAL A 75 -6.16 -9.61 14.20
N ILE A 76 -6.43 -10.26 15.32
CA ILE A 76 -5.54 -11.30 15.86
C ILE A 76 -5.91 -12.64 15.24
N ASN A 77 -4.91 -13.38 14.75
CA ASN A 77 -5.07 -14.74 14.24
C ASN A 77 -4.23 -15.76 15.01
N ASP A 78 -4.63 -17.03 14.91
CA ASP A 78 -3.92 -18.17 15.49
C ASP A 78 -3.17 -18.97 14.40
N GLU A 79 -2.96 -18.38 13.22
CA GLU A 79 -2.36 -19.00 12.04
C GLU A 79 -0.83 -18.84 12.00
N GLY A 80 -0.26 -18.04 12.91
CA GLY A 80 1.18 -17.83 13.04
C GLY A 80 1.79 -16.97 11.93
N THR A 81 0.97 -16.36 11.09
CA THR A 81 1.41 -15.48 9.99
C THR A 81 0.76 -14.10 10.09
N GLY A 82 1.43 -13.11 9.53
CA GLY A 82 0.95 -11.73 9.49
C GLY A 82 0.66 -11.26 8.07
N SER A 83 -0.25 -10.32 7.93
CA SER A 83 -0.47 -9.55 6.69
C SER A 83 -0.94 -8.14 7.01
N ILE A 84 -0.49 -7.18 6.21
CA ILE A 84 -0.95 -5.80 6.25
C ILE A 84 -1.64 -5.51 4.92
N LYS A 85 -2.83 -4.91 4.99
CA LYS A 85 -3.53 -4.34 3.84
C LYS A 85 -3.82 -2.88 4.12
N ALA A 86 -3.74 -2.04 3.11
CA ALA A 86 -4.18 -0.66 3.20
C ALA A 86 -5.03 -0.32 1.96
N PHE A 87 -5.90 0.66 2.10
CA PHE A 87 -6.77 1.15 1.03
C PHE A 87 -6.96 2.65 1.19
N TYR A 88 -6.70 3.42 0.14
CA TYR A 88 -7.16 4.79 0.01
C TYR A 88 -8.58 4.80 -0.54
N LEU A 89 -9.55 5.03 0.34
CA LEU A 89 -10.96 5.16 -0.03
C LEU A 89 -11.21 6.58 -0.53
N CYS A 90 -11.05 6.76 -1.85
CA CYS A 90 -11.23 8.05 -2.52
C CYS A 90 -12.70 8.42 -2.62
N ASP A 91 -13.07 9.56 -2.03
CA ASP A 91 -14.32 10.25 -2.35
C ASP A 91 -14.07 11.16 -3.56
N VAL A 92 -14.55 10.72 -4.73
CA VAL A 92 -14.28 11.40 -6.01
C VAL A 92 -14.95 12.77 -6.11
N GLU A 93 -16.05 12.99 -5.39
CA GLU A 93 -16.80 14.25 -5.38
C GLU A 93 -16.22 15.23 -4.37
N GLU A 94 -15.79 14.73 -3.21
CA GLU A 94 -15.23 15.50 -2.12
C GLU A 94 -13.94 14.86 -1.59
N ARG A 95 -12.82 15.08 -2.30
CA ARG A 95 -11.52 14.46 -1.97
C ARG A 95 -11.09 14.61 -0.50
N GLY A 96 -11.50 15.69 0.16
CA GLY A 96 -11.24 15.95 1.58
C GLY A 96 -12.03 15.09 2.56
N LYS A 97 -12.93 14.21 2.09
CA LYS A 97 -13.62 13.16 2.87
C LYS A 97 -13.00 11.77 2.67
N SER A 98 -12.01 11.65 1.79
CA SER A 98 -11.32 10.39 1.53
C SER A 98 -10.60 9.90 2.78
N ASN A 99 -10.58 8.59 3.00
CA ASN A 99 -9.98 7.99 4.20
C ASN A 99 -8.91 6.97 3.82
N LEU A 100 -7.89 6.84 4.66
CA LEU A 100 -6.94 5.74 4.56
C LEU A 100 -7.35 4.66 5.56
N VAL A 101 -7.59 3.46 5.08
CA VAL A 101 -7.97 2.30 5.90
C VAL A 101 -6.82 1.32 5.91
N ILE A 102 -6.40 0.89 7.08
CA ILE A 102 -5.30 -0.06 7.28
C ILE A 102 -5.85 -1.23 8.07
N VAL A 103 -5.63 -2.45 7.60
CA VAL A 103 -6.01 -3.67 8.28
C VAL A 103 -4.76 -4.49 8.55
N ALA A 104 -4.42 -4.63 9.83
CA ALA A 104 -3.33 -5.46 10.30
C ALA A 104 -3.88 -6.79 10.83
N ASN A 105 -3.67 -7.87 10.07
CA ASN A 105 -3.95 -9.22 10.54
C ASN A 105 -2.65 -9.83 11.06
N ILE A 106 -2.52 -9.97 12.37
CA ILE A 106 -1.24 -10.30 13.03
C ILE A 106 -1.39 -11.53 13.93
N PRO A 107 -0.34 -12.35 14.08
CA PRO A 107 -0.42 -13.56 14.90
C PRO A 107 -0.55 -13.22 16.38
N ARG A 108 -1.26 -14.06 17.14
CA ARG A 108 -1.29 -13.96 18.60
C ARG A 108 0.12 -14.16 19.17
N GLY A 109 0.48 -13.37 20.19
CA GLY A 109 1.82 -13.41 20.77
C GLY A 109 2.91 -12.81 19.86
N TYR A 110 2.53 -11.95 18.90
CA TYR A 110 3.47 -11.31 17.98
C TYR A 110 4.61 -10.57 18.68
N GLU A 111 4.40 -10.10 19.91
CA GLU A 111 5.40 -9.41 20.71
C GLU A 111 6.61 -10.29 21.08
N ALA A 112 6.43 -11.62 21.04
CA ALA A 112 7.49 -12.59 21.33
C ALA A 112 8.26 -13.04 20.07
N ILE A 113 7.82 -12.61 18.88
CA ILE A 113 8.46 -12.94 17.60
C ILE A 113 9.56 -11.92 17.35
N GLU A 114 10.83 -12.38 17.36
CA GLU A 114 12.03 -11.53 17.29
C GLU A 114 11.99 -10.53 16.11
N ASP A 115 11.67 -11.02 14.91
CA ASP A 115 11.71 -10.21 13.68
C ASP A 115 10.38 -9.50 13.39
N PHE A 116 9.35 -9.64 14.23
CA PHE A 116 8.02 -9.08 13.95
C PHE A 116 8.00 -7.54 13.90
N PRO A 117 8.70 -6.78 14.77
CA PRO A 117 8.76 -5.32 14.65
C PRO A 117 9.36 -4.86 13.32
N GLU A 118 10.42 -5.53 12.85
CA GLU A 118 11.05 -5.21 11.56
C GLU A 118 10.13 -5.57 10.39
N TRP A 119 9.54 -6.78 10.42
CA TRP A 119 8.56 -7.22 9.44
C TRP A 119 7.39 -6.23 9.33
N LEU A 120 6.79 -5.86 10.47
CA LEU A 120 5.68 -4.91 10.53
C LEU A 120 6.06 -3.58 9.92
N ALA A 121 7.23 -3.05 10.27
CA ALA A 121 7.69 -1.77 9.74
C ALA A 121 7.88 -1.82 8.21
N ILE A 122 8.38 -2.93 7.67
CA ILE A 122 8.58 -3.13 6.23
C ILE A 122 7.22 -3.26 5.51
N GLU A 123 6.30 -4.07 6.02
CA GLU A 123 4.97 -4.26 5.42
C GLU A 123 4.11 -3.00 5.47
N LEU A 124 4.12 -2.27 6.60
CA LEU A 124 3.45 -0.97 6.70
C LEU A 124 4.03 0.03 5.73
N GLU A 125 5.36 0.08 5.58
CA GLU A 125 5.99 1.05 4.67
C GLU A 125 5.57 0.84 3.21
N ASP A 126 5.48 -0.42 2.78
CA ASP A 126 5.01 -0.77 1.44
C ASP A 126 3.56 -0.33 1.23
N ALA A 127 2.66 -0.79 2.11
CA ALA A 127 1.24 -0.51 2.02
C ALA A 127 0.93 1.00 2.15
N LEU A 128 1.55 1.69 3.12
CA LEU A 128 1.34 3.12 3.32
C LEU A 128 1.89 3.95 2.16
N SER A 129 3.08 3.65 1.66
CA SER A 129 3.65 4.41 0.54
C SER A 129 2.82 4.25 -0.72
N HIS A 130 2.26 3.06 -0.95
CA HIS A 130 1.32 2.81 -2.05
C HIS A 130 0.07 3.69 -1.91
N GLU A 131 -0.67 3.56 -0.81
CA GLU A 131 -1.97 4.23 -0.67
C GLU A 131 -1.84 5.75 -0.49
N LEU A 132 -0.77 6.22 0.15
CA LEU A 132 -0.49 7.64 0.23
C LEU A 132 -0.13 8.21 -1.15
N GLN A 133 0.49 7.43 -2.05
CA GLN A 133 0.68 7.87 -3.43
C GLN A 133 -0.65 8.10 -4.15
N HIS A 134 -1.65 7.23 -3.92
CA HIS A 134 -3.01 7.45 -4.46
C HIS A 134 -3.68 8.71 -3.92
N SER A 135 -3.38 9.09 -2.68
CA SER A 135 -3.87 10.35 -2.13
C SER A 135 -3.33 11.58 -2.88
N CYS A 136 -2.20 11.48 -3.59
CA CYS A 136 -1.66 12.52 -4.47
C CYS A 136 -2.21 12.46 -5.90
N ASP A 137 -2.79 11.34 -6.31
CA ASP A 137 -3.20 11.12 -7.71
C ASP A 137 -4.49 11.89 -8.00
N SER A 138 -4.62 12.41 -9.23
CA SER A 138 -5.81 13.13 -9.65
C SER A 138 -7.02 12.19 -9.71
N THR A 139 -8.22 12.74 -9.56
CA THR A 139 -9.46 11.94 -9.68
C THR A 139 -9.54 11.22 -11.03
N ASP A 140 -9.17 11.89 -12.12
CA ASP A 140 -9.10 11.29 -13.45
C ASP A 140 -8.19 10.05 -13.47
N MET A 141 -7.02 10.13 -12.83
CA MET A 141 -6.05 9.04 -12.78
C MET A 141 -6.54 7.86 -11.93
N LEU A 142 -7.28 8.12 -10.85
CA LEU A 142 -7.87 7.08 -10.00
C LEU A 142 -9.11 6.42 -10.62
N SER A 143 -9.78 7.10 -11.55
CA SER A 143 -11.05 6.66 -12.15
C SER A 143 -10.91 5.85 -13.44
N ALA A 144 -9.70 5.70 -13.99
CA ALA A 144 -9.53 5.48 -15.42
C ALA A 144 -9.63 4.04 -15.94
N ASP A 145 -9.52 2.99 -15.12
CA ASP A 145 -8.93 1.75 -15.67
C ASP A 145 -9.81 0.50 -15.73
N ILE A 146 -10.75 0.31 -14.83
CA ILE A 146 -11.77 -0.76 -14.94
C ILE A 146 -13.16 -0.18 -14.75
N PRO A 147 -14.15 -0.50 -15.61
CA PRO A 147 -15.51 0.00 -15.45
C PRO A 147 -16.06 -0.30 -14.05
N GLU A 148 -16.83 0.63 -13.51
CA GLU A 148 -17.44 0.47 -12.19
C GLU A 148 -18.27 -0.84 -12.14
N GLY A 149 -17.95 -1.69 -11.16
CA GLY A 149 -18.60 -3.00 -10.98
C GLY A 149 -17.88 -4.18 -11.66
N GLU A 150 -16.80 -3.95 -12.41
CA GLU A 150 -15.96 -5.03 -12.94
C GLU A 150 -14.83 -5.40 -11.98
N ASP A 151 -14.60 -6.71 -11.78
CA ASP A 151 -13.48 -7.22 -11.01
C ASP A 151 -12.20 -7.20 -11.86
N LYS A 152 -11.07 -6.80 -11.28
CA LYS A 152 -9.75 -6.88 -11.90
C LYS A 152 -9.38 -8.28 -12.37
N TRP A 153 -9.91 -9.31 -11.70
CA TRP A 153 -9.67 -10.71 -12.05
C TRP A 153 -10.63 -11.26 -13.12
N ALA A 154 -11.59 -10.45 -13.60
CA ALA A 154 -12.60 -10.91 -14.56
C ALA A 154 -12.03 -11.26 -15.95
N SER A 155 -10.89 -10.66 -16.33
CA SER A 155 -10.20 -10.96 -17.59
C SER A 155 -8.71 -10.64 -17.51
N LEU A 156 -7.89 -11.23 -18.39
CA LEU A 156 -6.47 -10.86 -18.56
C LEU A 156 -6.29 -9.38 -18.90
N GLU A 157 -7.24 -8.79 -19.65
CA GLU A 157 -7.24 -7.37 -19.97
C GLU A 157 -7.49 -6.52 -18.73
N ASN A 158 -8.41 -6.92 -17.84
CA ASN A 158 -8.69 -6.21 -16.59
C ASN A 158 -7.51 -6.30 -15.62
N ILE A 159 -6.82 -7.45 -15.55
CA ILE A 159 -5.57 -7.60 -14.78
C ILE A 159 -4.54 -6.58 -15.28
N TYR A 160 -4.32 -6.51 -16.59
CA TYR A 160 -3.39 -5.54 -17.17
C TYR A 160 -3.83 -4.10 -16.89
N LYS A 161 -5.08 -3.74 -17.21
CA LYS A 161 -5.59 -2.37 -17.04
C LYS A 161 -5.48 -1.90 -15.60
N HIS A 162 -5.83 -2.75 -14.63
CA HIS A 162 -5.71 -2.44 -13.23
C HIS A 162 -4.23 -2.23 -12.85
N PHE A 163 -3.40 -3.29 -12.88
CA PHE A 163 -2.03 -3.23 -12.34
C PHE A 163 -1.04 -2.41 -13.19
N ALA A 164 -1.33 -2.22 -14.48
CA ALA A 164 -0.54 -1.39 -15.38
C ALA A 164 -1.14 0.02 -15.57
N SER A 165 -2.18 0.40 -14.83
CA SER A 165 -2.67 1.79 -14.81
C SER A 165 -1.58 2.76 -14.36
N GLU A 166 -1.75 4.05 -14.67
CA GLU A 166 -0.82 5.08 -14.18
C GLU A 166 -0.87 5.23 -12.65
N ALA A 167 -2.07 5.17 -12.05
CA ALA A 167 -2.24 5.18 -10.60
C ALA A 167 -1.51 4.00 -9.94
N GLU A 168 -1.86 2.76 -10.30
CA GLU A 168 -1.32 1.55 -9.68
C GLU A 168 0.18 1.41 -9.96
N THR A 169 0.65 1.79 -11.15
CA THR A 169 2.10 1.82 -11.44
C THR A 169 2.83 2.74 -10.47
N ARG A 170 2.31 3.95 -10.23
CA ARG A 170 2.93 4.89 -9.28
C ARG A 170 2.82 4.39 -7.85
N GLY A 171 1.66 3.87 -7.46
CA GLY A 171 1.40 3.28 -6.14
C GLY A 171 2.35 2.13 -5.81
N HIS A 172 2.39 1.11 -6.67
CA HIS A 172 3.30 -0.04 -6.51
C HIS A 172 4.78 0.37 -6.48
N LEU A 173 5.19 1.35 -7.31
CA LEU A 173 6.57 1.84 -7.27
C LEU A 173 6.88 2.67 -6.01
N ALA A 174 5.91 3.42 -5.48
CA ALA A 174 6.06 4.11 -4.20
C ALA A 174 6.21 3.09 -3.05
N GLY A 175 5.34 2.08 -3.00
CA GLY A 175 5.44 0.93 -2.10
C GLY A 175 6.80 0.23 -2.17
N ALA A 176 7.22 -0.13 -3.39
CA ALA A 176 8.50 -0.79 -3.63
C ALA A 176 9.71 0.05 -3.19
N ARG A 177 9.67 1.38 -3.40
CA ARG A 177 10.71 2.30 -2.89
C ARG A 177 10.72 2.35 -1.37
N GLY A 178 9.55 2.41 -0.74
CA GLY A 178 9.39 2.36 0.71
C GLY A 178 10.01 1.08 1.29
N ARG A 179 9.57 -0.08 0.77
CA ARG A 179 10.07 -1.39 1.16
C ARG A 179 11.58 -1.54 0.93
N SER A 180 12.10 -1.09 -0.22
CA SER A 180 13.53 -1.11 -0.54
C SER A 180 14.33 -0.27 0.45
N ARG A 181 13.87 0.94 0.79
CA ARG A 181 14.52 1.82 1.77
C ARG A 181 14.57 1.19 3.17
N ARG A 182 13.49 0.54 3.61
CA ARG A 182 13.41 -0.08 4.95
C ARG A 182 14.20 -1.38 5.05
N SER A 183 14.09 -2.25 4.05
CA SER A 183 14.71 -3.58 4.07
C SER A 183 16.15 -3.61 3.53
N GLY A 184 16.60 -2.54 2.86
CA GLY A 184 17.88 -2.50 2.17
C GLY A 184 17.96 -3.38 0.91
N LYS A 185 16.86 -4.02 0.50
CA LYS A 185 16.81 -4.89 -0.68
C LYS A 185 16.75 -4.05 -1.97
N PRO A 186 17.35 -4.52 -3.09
CA PRO A 186 17.19 -3.87 -4.39
C PRO A 186 15.71 -3.74 -4.78
N ILE A 187 15.33 -2.59 -5.32
CA ILE A 187 13.93 -2.31 -5.69
C ILE A 187 13.43 -3.26 -6.78
N GLU A 188 14.30 -3.69 -7.69
CA GLU A 188 13.96 -4.64 -8.75
C GLU A 188 13.53 -5.98 -8.16
N THR A 189 14.23 -6.47 -7.12
CA THR A 189 13.84 -7.70 -6.41
C THR A 189 12.49 -7.55 -5.71
N ILE A 190 12.17 -6.36 -5.20
CA ILE A 190 10.85 -6.10 -4.62
C ILE A 190 9.76 -6.16 -5.69
N ILE A 191 9.99 -5.52 -6.84
CA ILE A 191 9.05 -5.52 -7.97
C ILE A 191 8.83 -6.95 -8.48
N ASP A 192 9.89 -7.74 -8.64
CA ASP A 192 9.79 -9.14 -9.07
C ASP A 192 8.85 -9.92 -8.15
N ASN A 193 9.01 -9.78 -6.83
CA ASN A 193 8.15 -10.45 -5.85
C ASN A 193 6.67 -10.00 -5.92
N VAL A 194 6.42 -8.71 -6.17
CA VAL A 194 5.04 -8.19 -6.30
C VAL A 194 4.39 -8.74 -7.57
N VAL A 195 5.10 -8.75 -8.70
CA VAL A 195 4.59 -9.32 -9.96
C VAL A 195 4.35 -10.82 -9.81
N ASP A 196 5.25 -11.54 -9.12
CA ASP A 196 5.07 -12.95 -8.80
C ASP A 196 3.87 -13.19 -7.89
N GLN A 197 3.56 -12.27 -6.97
CA GLN A 197 2.36 -12.38 -6.13
C GLN A 197 1.09 -12.16 -6.95
N ILE A 198 1.05 -11.14 -7.82
CA ILE A 198 -0.06 -10.91 -8.76
C ILE A 198 -0.28 -12.14 -9.63
N PHE A 199 0.80 -12.76 -10.12
CA PHE A 199 0.76 -13.99 -10.88
C PHE A 199 0.10 -15.13 -10.08
N LYS A 200 0.55 -15.37 -8.84
CA LYS A 200 0.00 -16.42 -7.97
C LYS A 200 -1.48 -16.18 -7.66
N ASP A 201 -1.84 -14.95 -7.31
CA ASP A 201 -3.22 -14.57 -7.04
C ASP A 201 -4.08 -14.86 -8.28
N ALA A 202 -3.65 -14.46 -9.48
CA ALA A 202 -4.39 -14.76 -10.71
C ALA A 202 -4.56 -16.26 -10.97
N GLN A 203 -3.59 -17.10 -10.61
CA GLN A 203 -3.74 -18.56 -10.73
C GLN A 203 -4.86 -19.11 -9.83
N GLU A 204 -5.10 -18.51 -8.66
CA GLU A 204 -6.22 -18.88 -7.77
C GLU A 204 -7.59 -18.60 -8.42
N TYR A 205 -7.64 -17.66 -9.39
CA TYR A 205 -8.81 -17.37 -10.21
C TYR A 205 -8.93 -18.25 -11.48
N GLY A 206 -8.02 -19.23 -11.64
CA GLY A 206 -8.10 -20.25 -12.68
C GLY A 206 -7.33 -19.96 -13.96
N TYR A 207 -6.56 -18.87 -14.02
CA TYR A 207 -5.71 -18.55 -15.17
C TYR A 207 -4.48 -19.47 -15.23
N THR A 208 -4.07 -19.81 -16.45
CA THR A 208 -2.90 -20.66 -16.72
C THR A 208 -1.60 -19.85 -16.76
N VAL A 209 -0.47 -20.55 -16.61
CA VAL A 209 0.86 -19.94 -16.70
C VAL A 209 1.07 -19.29 -18.07
N GLU A 210 0.64 -19.96 -19.14
CA GLU A 210 0.75 -19.51 -20.52
C GLU A 210 -0.03 -18.21 -20.78
N GLU A 211 -1.21 -18.08 -20.18
CA GLU A 211 -2.06 -16.88 -20.29
C GLU A 211 -1.49 -15.69 -19.51
N LEU A 212 -0.98 -15.93 -18.31
CA LEU A 212 -0.50 -14.88 -17.41
C LEU A 212 0.88 -14.34 -17.77
N THR A 213 1.76 -15.19 -18.32
CA THR A 213 3.14 -14.81 -18.66
C THR A 213 3.23 -13.52 -19.47
N PRO A 214 2.53 -13.34 -20.60
CA PRO A 214 2.61 -12.09 -21.37
C PRO A 214 2.07 -10.87 -20.62
N VAL A 215 1.05 -11.04 -19.78
CA VAL A 215 0.46 -9.96 -18.97
C VAL A 215 1.45 -9.49 -17.90
N MET A 216 2.03 -10.45 -17.15
CA MET A 216 3.02 -10.14 -16.10
C MET A 216 4.28 -9.50 -16.68
N GLN A 217 4.76 -9.99 -17.83
CA GLN A 217 5.90 -9.38 -18.52
C GLN A 217 5.60 -7.94 -18.95
N ALA A 218 4.38 -7.65 -19.39
CA ALA A 218 3.97 -6.30 -19.78
C ALA A 218 3.91 -5.35 -18.57
N ILE A 219 3.33 -5.79 -17.45
CA ILE A 219 3.30 -5.04 -16.18
C ILE A 219 4.73 -4.76 -15.70
N TRP A 220 5.54 -5.82 -15.56
CA TRP A 220 6.93 -5.71 -15.13
C TRP A 220 7.75 -4.75 -16.00
N LYS A 221 7.61 -4.86 -17.32
CA LYS A 221 8.30 -3.97 -18.27
C LYS A 221 7.86 -2.51 -18.08
N LYS A 222 6.56 -2.26 -17.90
CA LYS A 222 6.06 -0.89 -17.65
C LYS A 222 6.67 -0.31 -16.38
N TRP A 223 6.61 -1.05 -15.27
CA TRP A 223 7.11 -0.60 -13.97
C TRP A 223 8.63 -0.36 -13.98
N THR A 224 9.40 -1.26 -14.61
CA THR A 224 10.86 -1.10 -14.70
C THR A 224 11.31 0.00 -15.66
N ASN A 225 10.54 0.30 -16.72
CA ASN A 225 10.78 1.46 -17.57
C ASN A 225 10.61 2.78 -16.79
N TYR A 226 9.58 2.85 -15.95
CA TYR A 226 9.33 3.97 -15.04
C TYR A 226 10.52 4.24 -14.11
N LEU A 227 11.13 3.19 -13.55
CA LEU A 227 12.32 3.33 -12.72
C LEU A 227 13.52 3.90 -13.47
N ARG A 228 13.65 3.58 -14.76
CA ARG A 228 14.77 4.00 -15.60
C ARG A 228 14.57 5.39 -16.23
N GLY A 229 13.44 6.04 -15.97
CA GLY A 229 13.09 7.33 -16.58
C GLY A 229 12.78 7.23 -18.07
N GLY A 230 12.48 6.03 -18.57
CA GLY A 230 12.09 5.80 -19.96
C GLY A 230 10.59 5.90 -20.11
N ASN A 231 10.07 7.10 -20.32
CA ASN A 231 8.71 7.34 -20.83
C ASN A 231 8.76 7.51 -22.35
#